data_AF-A0A7K1YBD4-F1
#
_entry.id   AF-A0A7K1YBD4-F1
#
_cell.length_a   1.000
_cell.length_b   1.000
_cell.length_c   1.000
_cell.angle_alpha   90.00
_cell.angle_beta   90.00
_cell.angle_gamma   90.00
#
_symmetry.space_group_name_H-M   'P 1'
#
loop_
_entity.id
_entity.type
_entity.pdbx_description
1 polymer ?
#
loop_
_entity_poly.entity_id
_entity_poly.type
_entity_poly.pdbx_seq_one_letter_code
_entity_poly.pdbx_strand_id
1 'polypeptide(L)'
;MLIEQRKASAQHIIPLRLQAYERAILFIERINPSNMLLRLHVAGLSAAEMQKLILAEIRTEFQHNVTQQLYISESSWAVLKKIKDDTIILINGSFAQMNSDSNAGDFSRTILNKLASADNVYDAALHLIKKDISELF
;
A
#
# COMPACT_ATOMS: atom_id res chain seq x y z
N MET A 1 24.76 1.53 34.77
CA MET A 1 25.34 0.83 33.60
C MET A 1 24.27 0.24 32.67
N LEU A 2 23.34 -0.61 33.15
CA LEU A 2 22.24 -1.16 32.32
C LEU A 2 21.22 -0.12 31.80
N ILE A 3 20.88 0.90 32.61
CA ILE A 3 19.94 1.97 32.20
C ILE A 3 20.56 2.89 31.12
N GLU A 4 21.85 3.19 31.24
CA GLU A 4 22.63 3.94 30.25
C GLU A 4 22.72 3.17 28.92
N GLN A 5 22.98 1.86 28.96
CA GLN A 5 22.99 1.01 27.75
C GLN A 5 21.60 0.94 27.09
N ARG A 6 20.51 0.81 27.85
CA ARG A 6 19.14 0.85 27.31
C ARG A 6 18.81 2.20 26.67
N LYS A 7 19.23 3.32 27.28
CA LYS A 7 19.05 4.66 26.70
C LYS A 7 19.84 4.85 25.40
N ALA A 8 21.09 4.39 25.36
CA ALA A 8 21.92 4.45 24.16
C ALA A 8 21.37 3.56 23.02
N SER A 9 20.87 2.37 23.32
CA SER A 9 20.21 1.52 22.31
C SER A 9 18.88 2.12 21.82
N ALA A 10 18.09 2.73 22.71
CA ALA A 10 16.84 3.40 22.34
C ALA A 10 17.08 4.59 21.39
N GLN A 11 18.16 5.36 21.58
CA GLN A 11 18.53 6.49 20.70
C GLN A 11 18.79 6.06 19.25
N HIS A 12 19.28 4.84 19.02
CA HIS A 12 19.54 4.34 17.67
C HIS A 12 18.30 3.68 17.03
N ILE A 13 17.38 3.14 17.84
CA ILE A 13 16.19 2.44 17.36
C ILE A 13 15.07 3.41 16.97
N ILE A 14 14.90 4.52 17.68
CA ILE A 14 13.83 5.50 17.42
C ILE A 14 13.84 5.99 15.95
N PRO A 15 14.97 6.42 15.37
CA PRO A 15 15.03 6.83 13.96
C PRO A 15 14.61 5.71 13.00
N LEU A 16 15.02 4.47 13.27
CA LEU A 16 14.65 3.31 12.44
C LEU A 16 13.15 3.04 12.47
N ARG A 17 12.51 3.20 13.64
CA ARG A 17 11.05 3.08 13.77
C ARG A 17 10.34 4.15 12.98
N LEU A 18 10.72 5.43 13.14
CA LEU A 18 10.12 6.53 12.37
C LEU A 18 10.27 6.31 10.86
N GLN A 19 11.46 5.93 10.40
CA GLN A 19 11.70 5.62 9.00
C GLN A 19 10.83 4.45 8.50
N ALA A 20 10.63 3.42 9.31
CA ALA A 20 9.77 2.29 8.96
C ALA A 20 8.29 2.71 8.81
N TYR A 21 7.82 3.62 9.66
CA TYR A 21 6.47 4.20 9.54
C TYR A 21 6.33 5.12 8.31
N GLU A 22 7.34 5.93 7.99
CA GLU A 22 7.36 6.69 6.72
C GLU A 22 7.31 5.77 5.49
N ARG A 23 7.98 4.62 5.58
CA ARG A 23 7.92 3.59 4.54
C ARG A 23 6.57 2.91 4.45
N ALA A 24 5.94 2.62 5.58
CA ALA A 24 4.56 2.11 5.65
C ALA A 24 3.55 3.09 5.00
N ILE A 25 3.65 4.39 5.30
CA ILE A 25 2.80 5.43 4.69
C ILE A 25 3.02 5.49 3.18
N LEU A 26 4.29 5.52 2.73
CA LEU A 26 4.59 5.54 1.29
C LEU A 26 4.03 4.30 0.58
N PHE A 27 4.11 3.13 1.19
CA PHE A 27 3.56 1.90 0.63
C PHE A 27 2.06 2.05 0.35
N ILE A 28 1.27 2.52 1.34
CA ILE A 28 -0.18 2.73 1.17
C ILE A 28 -0.46 3.72 0.03
N GLU A 29 0.25 4.84 -0.01
CA GLU A 29 0.11 5.85 -1.07
C GLU A 29 0.46 5.32 -2.45
N ARG A 30 1.48 4.45 -2.55
CA ARG A 30 1.93 3.88 -3.81
C ARG A 30 0.98 2.82 -4.36
N ILE A 31 0.37 1.99 -3.50
CA ILE A 31 -0.58 0.96 -3.95
C ILE A 31 -2.01 1.49 -4.12
N ASN A 32 -2.31 2.71 -3.64
CA ASN A 32 -3.60 3.35 -3.87
C ASN A 32 -3.86 3.45 -5.38
N PRO A 33 -4.92 2.80 -5.93
CA PRO A 33 -5.14 2.77 -7.37
C PRO A 33 -5.32 4.15 -7.99
N SER A 34 -5.89 5.12 -7.26
CA SER A 34 -5.99 6.50 -7.75
C SER A 34 -4.63 7.11 -8.08
N ASN A 35 -3.61 6.82 -7.26
CA ASN A 35 -2.24 7.30 -7.48
C ASN A 35 -1.47 6.39 -8.45
N MET A 36 -1.66 5.09 -8.35
CA MET A 36 -0.94 4.07 -9.11
C MET A 36 -1.30 4.11 -10.60
N LEU A 37 -2.58 4.25 -10.93
CA LEU A 37 -3.05 4.28 -12.33
C LEU A 37 -2.48 5.48 -13.10
N LEU A 38 -2.27 6.62 -12.45
CA LEU A 38 -1.63 7.79 -13.06
C LEU A 38 -0.17 7.53 -13.45
N ARG A 39 0.55 6.72 -12.68
CA ARG A 39 1.96 6.38 -12.95
C ARG A 39 2.13 5.25 -13.95
N LEU A 40 1.21 4.29 -13.95
CA LEU A 40 1.27 3.09 -14.80
C LEU A 40 0.55 3.26 -16.14
N HIS A 41 -0.03 4.43 -16.41
CA HIS A 41 -0.73 4.67 -17.67
C HIS A 41 0.25 4.69 -18.85
N VAL A 42 0.14 3.67 -19.70
CA VAL A 42 0.87 3.56 -20.97
C VAL A 42 -0.15 3.43 -22.10
N ALA A 43 0.01 4.23 -23.14
CA ALA A 43 -0.89 4.21 -24.29
C ALA A 43 -0.86 2.86 -25.02
N GLY A 44 -2.02 2.35 -25.42
CA GLY A 44 -2.15 1.14 -26.23
C GLY A 44 -2.18 -0.19 -25.47
N LEU A 45 -2.15 -0.19 -24.13
CA LEU A 45 -2.27 -1.41 -23.34
C LEU A 45 -3.69 -2.00 -23.38
N SER A 46 -3.76 -3.34 -23.44
CA SER A 46 -4.98 -4.08 -23.13
C SER A 46 -5.28 -4.07 -21.62
N ALA A 47 -6.52 -4.36 -21.23
CA ALA A 47 -6.89 -4.51 -19.83
C ALA A 47 -6.07 -5.61 -19.12
N ALA A 48 -5.76 -6.70 -19.83
CA ALA A 48 -5.03 -7.84 -19.28
C ALA A 48 -3.55 -7.50 -19.01
N GLU A 49 -2.91 -6.75 -19.90
CA GLU A 49 -1.53 -6.27 -19.69
C GLU A 49 -1.46 -5.29 -18.53
N MET A 50 -2.41 -4.36 -18.46
CA MET A 50 -2.48 -3.39 -17.37
C MET A 50 -2.72 -4.07 -16.01
N GLN A 51 -3.59 -5.08 -15.95
CA GLN A 51 -3.80 -5.87 -14.73
C GLN A 51 -2.50 -6.53 -14.26
N LYS A 52 -1.76 -7.19 -15.16
CA LYS A 52 -0.49 -7.82 -14.82
C LYS A 52 0.53 -6.80 -14.29
N LEU A 53 0.61 -5.63 -14.93
CA LEU A 53 1.49 -4.55 -14.53
C LEU A 53 1.16 -4.04 -13.12
N ILE A 54 -0.12 -3.79 -12.84
CA ILE A 54 -0.58 -3.34 -11.52
C ILE A 54 -0.27 -4.38 -10.42
N LEU A 55 -0.57 -5.65 -10.68
CA LEU A 55 -0.32 -6.72 -9.69
C LEU A 55 1.18 -6.91 -9.42
N ALA A 56 2.02 -6.76 -10.45
CA ALA A 56 3.46 -6.77 -10.30
C ALA A 56 3.95 -5.61 -9.44
N GLU A 57 3.47 -4.39 -9.70
CA GLU A 57 3.82 -3.18 -8.93
C GLU A 57 3.48 -3.35 -7.44
N ILE A 58 2.25 -3.78 -7.11
CA ILE A 58 1.82 -4.00 -5.72
C ILE A 58 2.75 -5.00 -5.01
N ARG A 59 3.13 -6.08 -5.70
CA ARG A 59 4.02 -7.11 -5.13
C ARG A 59 5.42 -6.55 -4.89
N THR A 60 5.98 -5.82 -5.86
CA THR A 60 7.31 -5.20 -5.77
C THR A 60 7.35 -4.20 -4.63
N GLU A 61 6.37 -3.31 -4.54
CA GLU A 61 6.27 -2.34 -3.44
C GLU A 61 6.18 -3.02 -2.08
N PHE A 62 5.41 -4.10 -1.96
CA PHE A 62 5.34 -4.84 -0.70
C PHE A 62 6.67 -5.51 -0.34
N GLN A 63 7.37 -6.09 -1.33
CA GLN A 63 8.68 -6.70 -1.12
C GLN A 63 9.72 -5.68 -0.65
N HIS A 64 9.70 -4.45 -1.16
CA HIS A 64 10.58 -3.37 -0.69
C HIS A 64 10.32 -2.97 0.77
N ASN A 65 9.11 -3.20 1.26
CA ASN A 65 8.70 -2.81 2.61
C ASN A 65 8.66 -3.98 3.61
N VAL A 66 8.92 -5.22 3.18
CA VAL A 66 8.77 -6.41 4.04
C VAL A 66 9.64 -6.36 5.30
N THR A 67 10.85 -5.79 5.21
CA THR A 67 11.77 -5.70 6.36
C THR A 67 11.32 -4.69 7.40
N GLN A 68 10.43 -3.75 7.04
CA GLN A 68 9.93 -2.72 7.95
C GLN A 68 9.06 -3.30 9.08
N GLN A 69 8.56 -4.53 8.91
CA GLN A 69 7.79 -5.26 9.94
C GLN A 69 8.56 -5.42 11.26
N LEU A 70 9.89 -5.31 11.25
CA LEU A 70 10.73 -5.37 12.45
C LEU A 70 10.59 -4.14 13.35
N TYR A 71 10.14 -3.01 12.80
CA TYR A 71 10.25 -1.70 13.45
C TYR A 71 8.89 -1.01 13.67
N ILE A 72 7.80 -1.57 13.15
CA ILE A 72 6.42 -1.11 13.37
C ILE A 72 5.66 -2.11 14.24
N SER A 73 4.53 -1.70 14.81
CA SER A 73 3.68 -2.60 15.59
C SER A 73 3.06 -3.71 14.73
N GLU A 74 2.71 -4.83 15.36
CA GLU A 74 2.02 -5.93 14.68
C GLU A 74 0.66 -5.50 14.11
N SER A 75 -0.06 -4.60 14.80
CA SER A 75 -1.32 -4.02 14.33
C SER A 75 -1.12 -3.19 13.07
N SER A 76 -0.13 -2.30 13.05
CA SER A 76 0.23 -1.52 11.87
C SER A 76 0.66 -2.43 10.70
N TRP A 77 1.46 -3.46 10.97
CA TRP A 77 1.84 -4.43 9.94
C TRP A 77 0.64 -5.22 9.39
N ALA A 78 -0.32 -5.58 10.25
CA ALA A 78 -1.56 -6.24 9.83
C ALA A 78 -2.39 -5.33 8.91
N VAL A 79 -2.46 -4.02 9.20
CA VAL A 79 -3.11 -3.03 8.32
C VAL A 79 -2.45 -3.02 6.94
N LEU A 80 -1.11 -3.01 6.86
CA LEU A 80 -0.39 -3.02 5.57
C LEU A 80 -0.65 -4.29 4.75
N LYS A 81 -0.71 -5.46 5.40
CA LYS A 81 -1.05 -6.72 4.71
C LYS A 81 -2.49 -6.69 4.21
N LYS A 82 -3.42 -6.23 5.05
CA LYS A 82 -4.85 -6.16 4.69
C LYS A 82 -5.07 -5.25 3.49
N ILE A 83 -4.51 -4.03 3.51
CA ILE A 83 -4.69 -3.09 2.39
C ILE A 83 -4.11 -3.64 1.09
N LYS A 84 -2.94 -4.30 1.13
CA LYS A 84 -2.37 -5.00 -0.03
C LYS A 84 -3.32 -6.05 -0.60
N ASP A 85 -3.85 -6.92 0.26
CA ASP A 85 -4.73 -8.01 -0.17
C ASP A 85 -6.06 -7.49 -0.72
N ASP A 86 -6.66 -6.50 -0.05
CA ASP A 86 -7.88 -5.84 -0.49
C ASP A 86 -7.68 -5.14 -1.84
N THR A 87 -6.56 -4.46 -2.05
CA THR A 87 -6.22 -3.86 -3.35
C THR A 87 -6.13 -4.93 -4.44
N ILE A 88 -5.47 -6.06 -4.18
CA ILE A 88 -5.39 -7.17 -5.15
C ILE A 88 -6.78 -7.71 -5.50
N ILE A 89 -7.65 -7.88 -4.49
CA ILE A 89 -9.03 -8.32 -4.68
C ILE A 89 -9.80 -7.32 -5.55
N LEU A 90 -9.68 -6.03 -5.26
CA LEU A 90 -10.31 -4.96 -6.05
C LEU A 90 -9.87 -5.01 -7.52
N ILE A 91 -8.57 -5.15 -7.78
CA ILE A 91 -8.00 -5.19 -9.13
C ILE A 91 -8.52 -6.43 -9.88
N ASN A 92 -8.44 -7.61 -9.28
CA ASN A 92 -8.91 -8.85 -9.91
C ASN A 92 -10.43 -8.86 -10.13
N GLY A 93 -11.20 -8.41 -9.15
CA GLY A 93 -12.65 -8.31 -9.27
C GLY A 93 -13.11 -7.25 -10.28
N SER A 94 -12.30 -6.22 -10.54
CA SER A 94 -12.53 -5.27 -11.64
C SER A 94 -12.22 -5.89 -12.99
N PHE A 95 -11.13 -6.67 -13.08
CA PHE A 95 -10.74 -7.32 -14.33
C PHE A 95 -11.74 -8.41 -14.75
N ALA A 96 -12.32 -9.13 -13.78
CA ALA A 96 -13.34 -10.14 -14.05
C ALA A 96 -14.62 -9.61 -14.73
N GLN A 97 -14.82 -8.29 -14.76
CA GLN A 97 -15.94 -7.63 -15.43
C GLN A 97 -15.59 -7.17 -16.85
N MET A 98 -14.32 -7.34 -17.28
CA MET A 98 -13.83 -6.90 -18.58
C MET A 98 -14.06 -7.96 -19.65
N ASN A 99 -14.25 -7.50 -20.88
CA ASN A 99 -14.30 -8.36 -22.06
C ASN A 99 -12.87 -8.58 -22.61
N SER A 100 -12.71 -9.56 -23.51
CA SER A 100 -11.40 -9.85 -24.14
C SER A 100 -10.79 -8.64 -24.86
N ASP A 101 -11.63 -7.75 -25.37
CA ASP A 101 -11.23 -6.62 -26.20
C ASP A 101 -11.15 -5.30 -25.40
N SER A 102 -11.37 -5.36 -24.07
CA SER A 102 -11.30 -4.18 -23.20
C SER A 102 -9.87 -3.63 -23.14
N ASN A 103 -9.76 -2.30 -23.23
CA ASN A 103 -8.49 -1.61 -23.13
C ASN A 103 -8.17 -1.17 -21.69
N ALA A 104 -6.95 -0.71 -21.46
CA ALA A 104 -6.48 -0.19 -20.18
C ALA A 104 -7.32 0.98 -19.63
N GLY A 105 -7.89 1.82 -20.50
CA GLY A 105 -8.75 2.94 -20.12
C GLY A 105 -10.08 2.47 -19.53
N ASP A 106 -10.72 1.49 -20.17
CA ASP A 106 -11.97 0.86 -19.67
C ASP A 106 -11.74 0.22 -18.30
N PHE A 107 -10.61 -0.48 -18.16
CA PHE A 107 -10.23 -1.12 -16.91
C PHE A 107 -9.96 -0.10 -15.79
N SER A 108 -9.21 0.96 -16.08
CA SER A 108 -8.93 2.05 -15.13
C SER A 108 -10.22 2.73 -14.66
N ARG A 109 -11.16 2.98 -15.57
CA ARG A 109 -12.45 3.58 -15.23
C ARG A 109 -13.26 2.69 -14.30
N THR A 110 -13.27 1.38 -14.55
CA THR A 110 -13.95 0.40 -13.69
C THR A 110 -13.38 0.40 -12.28
N ILE A 111 -12.05 0.42 -12.13
CA ILE A 111 -11.39 0.48 -10.82
C ILE A 111 -11.76 1.77 -10.08
N LEU A 112 -11.66 2.92 -10.74
CA LEU A 112 -11.96 4.22 -10.14
C LEU A 112 -13.43 4.35 -9.72
N ASN A 113 -14.36 3.82 -10.52
CA ASN A 113 -15.78 3.81 -10.18
C ASN A 113 -16.06 2.99 -8.91
N LYS A 114 -15.40 1.83 -8.76
CA LYS A 114 -15.52 1.02 -7.54
C LYS A 114 -14.96 1.74 -6.32
N LEU A 115 -13.82 2.41 -6.48
CA LEU A 115 -13.23 3.24 -5.41
C LEU A 115 -14.15 4.38 -4.99
N ALA A 116 -14.80 5.05 -5.93
CA ALA A 116 -15.72 6.15 -5.63
C ALA A 116 -17.00 5.68 -4.90
N SER A 117 -17.40 4.42 -5.08
CA SER A 117 -18.58 3.83 -4.43
C SER A 117 -18.32 3.22 -3.05
N ALA A 118 -17.05 3.12 -2.65
CA ALA A 118 -16.63 2.51 -1.39
C ALA A 118 -16.08 3.58 -0.44
N ASP A 119 -16.13 3.31 0.87
CA ASP A 119 -15.40 4.12 1.84
C ASP A 119 -13.90 4.11 1.52
N ASN A 120 -13.22 5.22 1.76
CA ASN A 120 -11.79 5.32 1.46
C ASN A 120 -10.95 4.51 2.47
N VAL A 121 -10.80 3.22 2.18
CA VAL A 121 -10.00 2.27 2.97
C VAL A 121 -8.53 2.65 3.08
N TYR A 122 -7.99 3.41 2.11
CA TYR A 122 -6.59 3.86 2.12
C TYR A 122 -6.40 4.99 3.13
N ASP A 123 -7.32 5.96 3.18
CA ASP A 123 -7.29 7.01 4.21
C ASP A 123 -7.48 6.44 5.61
N ALA A 124 -8.37 5.46 5.76
CA ALA A 124 -8.57 4.76 7.03
C ALA A 124 -7.28 4.02 7.46
N ALA A 125 -6.61 3.32 6.53
CA ALA A 125 -5.33 2.68 6.80
C ALA A 125 -4.26 3.70 7.21
N LEU A 126 -4.13 4.82 6.49
CA LEU A 126 -3.19 5.90 6.83
C LEU A 126 -3.48 6.48 8.22
N HIS A 127 -4.75 6.66 8.57
CA HIS A 127 -5.14 7.16 9.88
C HIS A 127 -4.72 6.20 11.01
N LEU A 128 -4.92 4.89 10.82
CA LEU A 128 -4.50 3.87 11.79
C LEU A 128 -2.98 3.86 11.98
N ILE A 129 -2.21 3.92 10.88
CA ILE A 129 -0.75 3.99 10.94
C ILE A 129 -0.29 5.27 11.67
N LYS A 130 -0.89 6.43 11.36
CA LYS A 130 -0.55 7.71 12.01
C LYS A 130 -0.89 7.70 13.51
N LYS A 131 -2.04 7.13 13.89
CA LYS A 131 -2.45 6.99 15.28
C LYS A 131 -1.44 6.17 16.08
N ASP A 132 -0.99 5.05 15.53
CA ASP A 132 0.00 4.17 16.18
C ASP A 132 1.34 4.90 16.40
N ILE A 133 1.78 5.75 15.47
CA ILE A 133 2.96 6.61 15.66
C ILE A 133 2.74 7.58 16.83
N SER A 134 1.58 8.24 16.90
CA SER A 134 1.25 9.20 17.97
C SER A 134 1.06 8.55 19.35
N GLU A 135 0.79 7.25 19.43
CA GLU A 135 0.73 6.53 20.70
C GLU A 135 2.13 6.06 21.15
N LEU A 136 3.08 5.95 20.23
CA LEU A 136 4.46 5.55 20.49
C LEU A 136 5.38 6.71 20.90
N PHE A 137 5.00 7.96 20.63
CA PHE A 137 5.78 9.17 20.86
C PHE A 137 4.93 10.30 21.43
#